data_AF-A0A7V9VCN9-F1
#
_entry.id   AF-A0A7V9VCN9-F1
#
_cell.length_a   1.000
_cell.length_b   1.000
_cell.length_c   1.000
_cell.angle_alpha   90.00
_cell.angle_beta   90.00
_cell.angle_gamma   90.00
#
_symmetry.space_group_name_H-M   'P 1'
#
loop_
_entity.id
_entity.type
_entity.pdbx_description
1 polymer ?
#
loop_
_entity_poly.entity_id
_entity_poly.type
_entity_poly.pdbx_seq_one_letter_code
_entity_poly.pdbx_strand_id
1 'polypeptide(L)'
;MIGLEVFEGSELPRWALVRQHLDATRVGDVGAAVARAFETREAREAINPGTRVALTAGSRGIDQVGAVLAAAVARVRAMGGEPFVVPAMGSHGGATAEGQVALLAHYGLTPEILGCPIVASMDTVRLGEVEDGVPVWFDRIAHERADVVIPVGRVKPHTDFHGPVESGLMKMLAIGLGKQKGAEAFHRQGFADFHHLIPAVGAFILARVNVPFGLALIENGHGELAIVEAVPGTRIWEREQELLARARTMMPHLPGEAIDLLLIDRIGKDISGSGADPNVINRDLTGL
;
A
#
# COMPACT_ATOMS: atom_id res chain seq x y z
N MET A 1 47.01 -13.78 10.40
CA MET A 1 46.13 -13.22 11.44
C MET A 1 46.53 -11.77 11.62
N ILE A 2 45.74 -10.84 11.09
CA ILE A 2 45.99 -9.40 11.27
C ILE A 2 45.33 -9.01 12.59
N GLY A 3 46.10 -8.31 13.44
CA GLY A 3 45.88 -8.11 14.86
C GLY A 3 44.59 -7.37 15.21
N LEU A 4 43.76 -8.04 16.00
CA LEU A 4 42.75 -7.41 16.85
C LEU A 4 43.35 -6.85 18.15
N GLU A 5 44.66 -7.07 18.38
CA GLU A 5 45.44 -6.56 19.53
C GLU A 5 45.35 -5.04 19.70
N VAL A 6 45.08 -4.27 18.62
CA VAL A 6 44.88 -2.81 18.68
C VAL A 6 43.59 -2.42 19.42
N PHE A 7 42.64 -3.35 19.56
CA PHE A 7 41.38 -3.16 20.28
C PHE A 7 41.38 -3.83 21.66
N GLU A 8 42.44 -4.57 22.02
CA GLU A 8 42.62 -5.19 23.33
C GLU A 8 43.03 -4.12 24.36
N GLY A 9 42.05 -3.34 24.83
CA GLY A 9 42.27 -2.30 25.83
C GLY A 9 41.30 -1.12 25.77
N SER A 10 40.45 -1.06 24.75
CA SER A 10 39.43 -0.02 24.62
C SER A 10 38.21 -0.36 25.46
N GLU A 11 37.80 0.53 26.37
CA GLU A 11 36.51 0.42 27.04
C GLU A 11 35.39 0.72 26.03
N LEU A 12 34.35 -0.13 25.99
CA LEU A 12 33.15 0.18 25.23
C LEU A 12 32.51 1.45 25.79
N PRO A 13 31.92 2.32 24.94
CA PRO A 13 31.19 3.49 25.42
C PRO A 13 30.09 3.06 26.38
N ARG A 14 29.76 3.90 27.35
CA ARG A 14 28.66 3.63 28.28
C ARG A 14 27.34 3.54 27.50
N TRP A 15 26.56 2.51 27.79
CA TRP A 15 25.27 2.28 27.17
C TRP A 15 24.19 3.01 27.97
N ALA A 16 23.24 3.63 27.27
CA ALA A 16 22.03 4.17 27.86
C ALA A 16 20.82 3.50 27.22
N LEU A 17 19.85 3.08 28.04
CA LEU A 17 18.58 2.59 27.53
C LEU A 17 17.72 3.78 27.13
N VAL A 18 17.32 3.81 25.87
CA VAL A 18 16.38 4.80 25.33
C VAL A 18 15.04 4.10 25.10
N ARG A 19 13.95 4.73 25.56
CA ARG A 19 12.59 4.31 25.26
C ARG A 19 11.92 5.41 24.45
N GLN A 20 11.42 5.06 23.27
CA GLN A 20 10.59 5.95 22.47
C GLN A 20 9.12 5.80 22.88
N HIS A 21 8.41 6.90 23.00
CA HIS A 21 6.95 6.91 23.07
C HIS A 21 6.39 7.05 21.67
N LEU A 22 5.67 6.02 21.22
CA LEU A 22 5.11 5.95 19.88
C LEU A 22 3.66 6.43 19.88
N ASP A 23 3.20 6.90 18.73
CA ASP A 23 1.78 7.18 18.54
C ASP A 23 0.99 5.87 18.72
N ALA A 24 0.03 5.88 19.64
CA ALA A 24 -0.84 4.75 19.97
C ALA A 24 -2.29 4.96 19.51
N THR A 25 -2.53 5.95 18.64
CA THR A 25 -3.83 6.17 17.99
C THR A 25 -4.19 4.92 17.22
N ARG A 26 -5.37 4.35 17.47
CA ARG A 26 -5.85 3.18 16.75
C ARG A 26 -7.34 3.27 16.47
N VAL A 27 -7.77 2.62 15.40
CA VAL A 27 -9.18 2.38 15.11
C VAL A 27 -9.67 1.33 16.09
N GLY A 28 -10.57 1.73 17.00
CA GLY A 28 -11.20 0.79 17.94
C GLY A 28 -12.22 -0.12 17.25
N ASP A 29 -13.11 0.46 16.43
CA ASP A 29 -14.13 -0.26 15.66
C ASP A 29 -13.91 -0.02 14.17
N VAL A 30 -13.36 -1.04 13.49
CA VAL A 30 -13.09 -1.03 12.05
C VAL A 30 -14.37 -0.96 11.23
N GLY A 31 -15.43 -1.66 11.65
CA GLY A 31 -16.71 -1.65 10.96
C GLY A 31 -17.32 -0.25 10.96
N ALA A 32 -17.30 0.43 12.11
CA ALA A 32 -17.77 1.81 12.22
C ALA A 32 -16.89 2.80 11.45
N ALA A 33 -15.56 2.61 11.44
CA ALA A 33 -14.66 3.46 10.66
C ALA A 33 -14.90 3.34 9.15
N VAL A 34 -15.05 2.11 8.64
CA VAL A 34 -15.39 1.87 7.23
C VAL A 34 -16.79 2.38 6.91
N ALA A 35 -17.78 2.17 7.79
CA ALA A 35 -19.12 2.70 7.58
C ALA A 35 -19.11 4.23 7.38
N ARG A 36 -18.38 4.97 8.24
CA ARG A 36 -18.18 6.42 8.08
C ARG A 36 -17.49 6.78 6.77
N ALA A 37 -16.49 6.01 6.35
CA ALA A 37 -15.80 6.23 5.08
C ALA A 37 -16.75 6.12 3.86
N PHE A 38 -17.82 5.32 3.95
CA PHE A 38 -18.83 5.20 2.89
C PHE A 38 -20.00 6.19 3.02
N GLU A 39 -20.01 7.07 4.03
CA GLU A 39 -21.04 8.11 4.17
C GLU A 39 -20.80 9.31 3.24
N THR A 40 -19.65 9.35 2.56
CA THR A 40 -19.26 10.42 1.62
C THR A 40 -20.23 10.54 0.45
N ARG A 41 -20.22 11.71 -0.18
CA ARG A 41 -21.03 11.98 -1.37
C ARG A 41 -20.64 11.03 -2.50
N GLU A 42 -19.35 10.83 -2.70
CA GLU A 42 -18.76 9.99 -3.74
C GLU A 42 -19.23 8.55 -3.63
N ALA A 43 -19.26 7.98 -2.43
CA ALA A 43 -19.78 6.63 -2.20
C ALA A 43 -21.29 6.55 -2.51
N ARG A 44 -22.08 7.51 -2.01
CA ARG A 44 -23.54 7.52 -2.17
C ARG A 44 -23.99 7.70 -3.62
N GLU A 45 -23.27 8.51 -4.40
CA GLU A 45 -23.60 8.75 -5.82
C GLU A 45 -23.15 7.58 -6.71
N ALA A 46 -22.01 6.95 -6.38
CA ALA A 46 -21.42 5.93 -7.23
C ALA A 46 -21.99 4.52 -7.03
N ILE A 47 -22.48 4.18 -5.83
CA ILE A 47 -22.94 2.81 -5.50
C ILE A 47 -24.46 2.78 -5.43
N ASN A 48 -25.07 2.13 -6.41
CA ASN A 48 -26.52 1.96 -6.54
C ASN A 48 -26.87 0.46 -6.63
N PRO A 49 -28.16 0.08 -6.53
CA PRO A 49 -28.61 -1.29 -6.77
C PRO A 49 -28.08 -1.84 -8.11
N GLY A 50 -27.34 -2.96 -8.05
CA GLY A 50 -26.75 -3.63 -9.21
C GLY A 50 -25.40 -3.08 -9.68
N THR A 51 -24.85 -2.03 -9.06
CA THR A 51 -23.51 -1.53 -9.39
C THR A 51 -22.46 -2.57 -9.04
N ARG A 52 -21.67 -3.01 -10.02
CA ARG A 52 -20.57 -3.97 -9.81
C ARG A 52 -19.33 -3.22 -9.33
N VAL A 53 -18.87 -3.54 -8.12
CA VAL A 53 -17.80 -2.80 -7.45
C VAL A 53 -16.57 -3.68 -7.27
N ALA A 54 -15.45 -3.30 -7.91
CA ALA A 54 -14.16 -3.93 -7.69
C ALA A 54 -13.43 -3.26 -6.52
N LEU A 55 -13.14 -4.02 -5.46
CA LEU A 55 -12.28 -3.60 -4.35
C LEU A 55 -10.89 -4.19 -4.54
N THR A 56 -9.84 -3.38 -4.42
CA THR A 56 -8.48 -3.91 -4.59
C THR A 56 -7.95 -4.55 -3.31
N ALA A 57 -7.11 -5.58 -3.44
CA ALA A 57 -6.37 -6.18 -2.32
C ALA A 57 -4.86 -6.28 -2.64
N GLY A 58 -4.02 -5.69 -1.79
CA GLY A 58 -2.57 -5.65 -1.97
C GLY A 58 -1.85 -6.91 -1.47
N SER A 59 -0.53 -6.98 -1.71
CA SER A 59 0.34 -8.11 -1.32
C SER A 59 1.07 -7.93 0.02
N ARG A 60 0.80 -6.85 0.75
CA ARG A 60 1.44 -6.56 2.03
C ARG A 60 0.36 -6.38 3.08
N GLY A 61 0.61 -6.97 4.25
CA GLY A 61 -0.24 -6.81 5.40
C GLY A 61 -0.29 -5.35 5.86
N ILE A 62 -1.49 -4.95 6.24
CA ILE A 62 -1.73 -3.89 7.20
C ILE A 62 -2.57 -4.52 8.31
N ASP A 63 -2.39 -4.06 9.54
CA ASP A 63 -3.27 -4.47 10.64
C ASP A 63 -4.75 -4.40 10.23
N GLN A 64 -5.49 -5.45 10.55
CA GLN A 64 -6.93 -5.59 10.28
C GLN A 64 -7.38 -5.42 8.81
N VAL A 65 -6.51 -5.65 7.81
CA VAL A 65 -6.88 -5.55 6.38
C VAL A 65 -8.10 -6.39 6.01
N GLY A 66 -8.22 -7.61 6.57
CA GLY A 66 -9.36 -8.48 6.35
C GLY A 66 -10.66 -7.91 6.91
N ALA A 67 -10.62 -7.32 8.11
CA ALA A 67 -11.78 -6.66 8.69
C ALA A 67 -12.19 -5.41 7.88
N VAL A 68 -11.21 -4.63 7.40
CA VAL A 68 -11.47 -3.46 6.54
C VAL A 68 -12.16 -3.87 5.25
N LEU A 69 -11.60 -4.86 4.53
CA LEU A 69 -12.17 -5.32 3.27
C LEU A 69 -13.53 -5.99 3.46
N ALA A 70 -13.72 -6.83 4.48
CA ALA A 70 -15.01 -7.44 4.79
C ALA A 70 -16.07 -6.37 5.13
N ALA A 71 -15.71 -5.35 5.92
CA ALA A 71 -16.61 -4.24 6.21
C ALA A 71 -16.94 -3.40 4.97
N ALA A 72 -15.97 -3.18 4.07
CA ALA A 72 -16.19 -2.46 2.82
C ALA A 72 -17.12 -3.25 1.88
N VAL A 73 -16.92 -4.57 1.75
CA VAL A 73 -17.80 -5.48 1.00
C VAL A 73 -19.22 -5.48 1.57
N ALA A 74 -19.36 -5.61 2.89
CA ALA A 74 -20.65 -5.52 3.55
C ALA A 74 -21.31 -4.16 3.34
N ARG A 75 -20.50 -3.10 3.21
CA ARG A 75 -21.03 -1.76 2.98
C ARG A 75 -21.55 -1.56 1.57
N VAL A 76 -20.78 -1.95 0.56
CA VAL A 76 -21.22 -1.99 -0.84
C VAL A 76 -22.54 -2.76 -0.97
N ARG A 77 -22.64 -3.95 -0.37
CA ARG A 77 -23.85 -4.78 -0.42
C ARG A 77 -25.09 -4.08 0.12
N ALA A 78 -24.99 -3.43 1.28
CA ALA A 78 -26.17 -2.77 1.84
C ALA A 78 -26.58 -1.50 1.08
N MET A 79 -25.68 -0.93 0.27
CA MET A 79 -26.01 0.13 -0.69
C MET A 79 -26.61 -0.44 -1.99
N GLY A 80 -26.76 -1.76 -2.09
CA GLY A 80 -27.32 -2.47 -3.24
C GLY A 80 -26.29 -2.88 -4.30
N GLY A 81 -25.00 -2.57 -4.10
CA GLY A 81 -23.94 -2.94 -5.03
C GLY A 81 -23.54 -4.43 -4.95
N GLU A 82 -22.85 -4.88 -5.99
CA GLU A 82 -22.34 -6.24 -6.17
C GLU A 82 -20.79 -6.23 -6.06
N PRO A 83 -20.23 -6.44 -4.86
CA PRO A 83 -18.79 -6.37 -4.67
C PRO A 83 -18.08 -7.63 -5.14
N PHE A 84 -16.87 -7.45 -5.64
CA PHE A 84 -15.86 -8.48 -5.81
C PHE A 84 -14.47 -7.92 -5.53
N VAL A 85 -13.55 -8.76 -5.09
CA VAL A 85 -12.17 -8.35 -4.80
C VAL A 85 -11.26 -8.73 -5.95
N VAL A 86 -10.39 -7.80 -6.36
CA VAL A 86 -9.35 -8.03 -7.36
C VAL A 86 -7.97 -7.91 -6.70
N PRO A 87 -7.11 -8.93 -6.79
CA PRO A 87 -5.72 -8.81 -6.36
C PRO A 87 -5.00 -7.72 -7.16
N ALA A 88 -4.45 -6.72 -6.49
CA ALA A 88 -3.77 -5.58 -7.09
C ALA A 88 -2.36 -5.45 -6.50
N MET A 89 -1.47 -6.32 -6.94
CA MET A 89 -0.16 -6.49 -6.30
C MET A 89 1.02 -6.59 -7.29
N GLY A 90 0.83 -6.16 -8.54
CA GLY A 90 1.88 -6.18 -9.55
C GLY A 90 2.39 -7.60 -9.81
N SER A 91 3.70 -7.80 -9.64
CA SER A 91 4.40 -9.08 -9.85
C SER A 91 4.42 -10.02 -8.63
N HIS A 92 3.80 -9.64 -7.51
CA HIS A 92 3.77 -10.50 -6.31
C HIS A 92 2.96 -11.78 -6.54
N GLY A 93 3.15 -12.76 -5.64
CA GLY A 93 2.51 -14.08 -5.75
C GLY A 93 3.00 -14.88 -6.96
N GLY A 94 4.26 -14.68 -7.37
CA GLY A 94 4.82 -15.33 -8.55
C GLY A 94 4.20 -14.89 -9.88
N ALA A 95 3.45 -13.78 -9.88
CA ALA A 95 2.70 -13.31 -11.03
C ALA A 95 1.78 -14.38 -11.66
N THR A 96 1.10 -15.16 -10.82
CA THR A 96 0.03 -16.08 -11.24
C THR A 96 -1.24 -15.77 -10.48
N ALA A 97 -2.40 -16.13 -11.05
CA ALA A 97 -3.68 -15.93 -10.37
C ALA A 97 -3.72 -16.71 -9.05
N GLU A 98 -3.27 -17.96 -9.09
CA GLU A 98 -3.24 -18.89 -7.95
C GLU A 98 -2.29 -18.39 -6.85
N GLY A 99 -1.11 -17.90 -7.23
CA GLY A 99 -0.13 -17.42 -6.27
C GLY A 99 -0.54 -16.10 -5.62
N GLN A 100 -1.25 -15.23 -6.33
CA GLN A 100 -1.85 -14.02 -5.73
C GLN A 100 -2.99 -14.37 -4.77
N VAL A 101 -3.87 -15.33 -5.13
CA VAL A 101 -4.92 -15.82 -4.23
C VAL A 101 -4.34 -16.47 -2.98
N ALA A 102 -3.31 -17.31 -3.12
CA ALA A 102 -2.63 -17.93 -1.99
C ALA A 102 -1.99 -16.89 -1.05
N LEU A 103 -1.41 -15.82 -1.62
CA LEU A 103 -0.85 -14.73 -0.83
C LEU A 103 -1.94 -13.94 -0.08
N LEU A 104 -3.10 -13.68 -0.69
CA LEU A 104 -4.24 -13.09 0.00
C LEU A 104 -4.73 -13.99 1.14
N ALA A 105 -4.83 -15.29 0.92
CA ALA A 105 -5.24 -16.25 1.95
C ALA A 105 -4.26 -16.26 3.15
N HIS A 106 -2.96 -16.08 2.92
CA HIS A 106 -1.96 -15.93 3.99
C HIS A 106 -2.23 -14.70 4.89
N TYR A 107 -2.83 -13.63 4.35
CA TYR A 107 -3.27 -12.46 5.11
C TYR A 107 -4.70 -12.59 5.66
N GLY A 108 -5.28 -13.80 5.63
CA GLY A 108 -6.65 -14.03 6.10
C GLY A 108 -7.73 -13.49 5.17
N LEU A 109 -7.40 -13.25 3.89
CA LEU A 109 -8.33 -12.77 2.88
C LEU A 109 -8.82 -13.96 2.04
N THR A 110 -9.98 -14.51 2.40
CA THR A 110 -10.65 -15.57 1.63
C THR A 110 -12.07 -15.14 1.24
N PRO A 111 -12.67 -15.74 0.20
CA PRO A 111 -14.04 -15.42 -0.20
C PRO A 111 -15.06 -15.58 0.93
N GLU A 112 -14.86 -16.55 1.83
CA GLU A 112 -15.73 -16.82 2.97
C GLU A 112 -15.66 -15.71 4.02
N ILE A 113 -14.44 -15.23 4.33
CA ILE A 113 -14.22 -14.16 5.30
C ILE A 113 -14.72 -12.82 4.73
N LEU A 114 -14.44 -12.55 3.46
CA LEU A 114 -14.83 -11.31 2.79
C LEU A 114 -16.33 -11.29 2.47
N GLY A 115 -16.96 -12.45 2.30
CA GLY A 115 -18.35 -12.58 1.89
C GLY A 115 -18.57 -12.27 0.41
N CYS A 116 -17.53 -12.19 -0.43
CA CYS A 116 -17.62 -11.95 -1.87
C CYS A 116 -16.51 -12.70 -2.63
N PRO A 117 -16.64 -12.92 -3.95
CA PRO A 117 -15.60 -13.60 -4.72
C PRO A 117 -14.31 -12.77 -4.79
N ILE A 118 -13.17 -13.47 -4.76
CA ILE A 118 -11.87 -12.95 -5.18
C ILE A 118 -11.68 -13.39 -6.63
N VAL A 119 -11.56 -12.43 -7.55
CA VAL A 119 -11.43 -12.69 -8.99
C VAL A 119 -10.03 -12.32 -9.44
N ALA A 120 -9.16 -13.33 -9.58
CA ALA A 120 -7.76 -13.15 -9.91
C ALA A 120 -7.47 -13.49 -11.38
N SER A 121 -6.73 -12.63 -12.07
CA SER A 121 -6.11 -12.90 -13.36
C SER A 121 -4.84 -12.05 -13.50
N MET A 122 -3.94 -12.47 -14.40
CA MET A 122 -2.81 -11.67 -14.88
C MET A 122 -3.14 -10.91 -16.18
N ASP A 123 -4.32 -11.14 -16.74
CA ASP A 123 -4.74 -10.46 -17.96
C ASP A 123 -4.92 -8.97 -17.74
N THR A 124 -4.43 -8.22 -18.71
CA THR A 124 -4.45 -6.77 -18.70
C THR A 124 -4.97 -6.23 -20.02
N VAL A 125 -5.48 -5.01 -19.96
CA VAL A 125 -5.77 -4.15 -21.10
C VAL A 125 -4.78 -2.99 -21.11
N ARG A 126 -4.42 -2.51 -22.31
CA ARG A 126 -3.62 -1.28 -22.45
C ARG A 126 -4.58 -0.10 -22.52
N LEU A 127 -4.51 0.81 -21.54
CA LEU A 127 -5.34 2.02 -21.51
C LEU A 127 -4.73 3.16 -22.35
N GLY A 128 -3.43 3.10 -22.61
CA GLY A 128 -2.69 4.06 -23.43
C GLY A 128 -1.22 4.11 -23.06
N GLU A 129 -0.66 5.32 -23.04
CA GLU A 129 0.71 5.62 -22.66
C GLU A 129 0.80 6.98 -21.97
N VAL A 130 1.79 7.13 -21.11
CA VAL A 130 2.16 8.37 -20.42
C VAL A 130 3.66 8.59 -20.56
N GLU A 131 4.10 9.82 -20.35
CA GLU A 131 5.48 10.23 -20.60
C GLU A 131 5.93 9.78 -22.00
N ASP A 132 7.23 9.75 -22.28
CA ASP A 132 7.79 9.35 -23.58
C ASP A 132 7.59 7.84 -23.90
N GLY A 133 6.34 7.39 -23.98
CA GLY A 133 5.93 6.06 -24.45
C GLY A 133 5.75 4.99 -23.36
N VAL A 134 5.67 5.34 -22.07
CA VAL A 134 5.47 4.35 -21.01
C VAL A 134 4.04 3.79 -21.07
N PRO A 135 3.84 2.49 -21.36
CA PRO A 135 2.51 1.94 -21.55
C PRO A 135 1.76 1.81 -20.22
N VAL A 136 0.50 2.25 -20.19
CA VAL A 136 -0.39 2.10 -19.04
C VAL A 136 -1.21 0.83 -19.19
N TRP A 137 -0.93 -0.15 -18.33
CA TRP A 137 -1.67 -1.41 -18.22
C TRP A 137 -2.65 -1.38 -17.06
N PHE A 138 -3.77 -2.07 -17.21
CA PHE A 138 -4.79 -2.18 -16.18
C PHE A 138 -5.43 -3.56 -16.18
N ASP A 139 -5.85 -4.05 -15.01
CA ASP A 139 -6.48 -5.35 -14.83
C ASP A 139 -7.73 -5.45 -15.71
N ARG A 140 -7.78 -6.49 -16.56
CA ARG A 140 -8.87 -6.67 -17.52
C ARG A 140 -10.22 -6.88 -16.84
N ILE A 141 -10.27 -7.61 -15.73
CA ILE A 141 -11.50 -7.91 -15.00
C ILE A 141 -12.07 -6.63 -14.38
N ALA A 142 -11.23 -5.85 -13.70
CA ALA A 142 -11.60 -4.56 -13.14
C ALA A 142 -12.05 -3.58 -14.23
N HIS A 143 -11.42 -3.61 -15.41
CA HIS A 143 -11.82 -2.76 -16.53
C HIS A 143 -13.17 -3.15 -17.16
N GLU A 144 -13.38 -4.44 -17.42
CA GLU A 144 -14.52 -4.93 -18.21
C GLU A 144 -15.75 -5.25 -17.36
N ARG A 145 -15.57 -5.60 -16.08
CA ARG A 145 -16.65 -6.10 -15.22
C ARG A 145 -17.06 -5.16 -14.10
N ALA A 146 -16.21 -4.20 -13.72
CA ALA A 146 -16.55 -3.23 -12.69
C ALA A 146 -17.19 -2.00 -13.31
N ASP A 147 -18.28 -1.53 -12.70
CA ASP A 147 -18.82 -0.20 -12.99
C ASP A 147 -18.09 0.87 -12.18
N VAL A 148 -17.52 0.46 -11.03
CA VAL A 148 -16.75 1.27 -10.09
C VAL A 148 -15.55 0.49 -9.56
N VAL A 149 -14.38 1.12 -9.49
CA VAL A 149 -13.18 0.58 -8.85
C VAL A 149 -12.85 1.39 -7.59
N ILE A 150 -12.71 0.73 -6.44
CA ILE A 150 -12.32 1.35 -5.17
C ILE A 150 -10.95 0.79 -4.77
N PRO A 151 -9.85 1.55 -4.96
CA PRO A 151 -8.55 1.13 -4.47
C PRO A 151 -8.53 1.16 -2.95
N VAL A 152 -8.03 0.10 -2.32
CA VAL A 152 -7.77 0.01 -0.88
C VAL A 152 -6.27 -0.12 -0.69
N GLY A 153 -5.64 0.86 -0.03
CA GLY A 153 -4.18 0.95 0.01
C GLY A 153 -3.64 1.46 1.35
N ARG A 154 -2.56 0.82 1.83
CA ARG A 154 -1.77 1.32 2.95
C ARG A 154 -0.90 2.49 2.47
N VAL A 155 -1.17 3.68 2.99
CA VAL A 155 -0.37 4.88 2.76
C VAL A 155 0.82 4.85 3.72
N LYS A 156 2.02 4.72 3.17
CA LYS A 156 3.26 4.68 3.96
C LYS A 156 4.49 5.05 3.13
N PRO A 157 5.58 5.48 3.79
CA PRO A 157 6.88 5.55 3.14
C PRO A 157 7.29 4.21 2.52
N HIS A 158 7.78 4.27 1.30
CA HIS A 158 8.39 3.17 0.61
C HIS A 158 9.83 2.98 1.10
N THR A 159 10.37 1.78 0.87
CA THR A 159 11.71 1.42 1.32
C THR A 159 12.78 1.63 0.25
N ASP A 160 12.38 1.65 -1.03
CA ASP A 160 13.33 1.71 -2.17
C ASP A 160 13.27 3.01 -2.99
N PHE A 161 12.33 3.93 -2.70
CA PHE A 161 12.24 5.22 -3.38
C PHE A 161 11.50 6.25 -2.52
N HIS A 162 11.69 7.54 -2.80
CA HIS A 162 11.00 8.64 -2.13
C HIS A 162 10.37 9.59 -3.14
N GLY A 163 9.20 10.13 -2.80
CA GLY A 163 8.44 11.01 -3.67
C GLY A 163 7.28 11.71 -2.96
N PRO A 164 6.52 12.56 -3.68
CA PRO A 164 5.32 13.19 -3.12
C PRO A 164 4.29 12.14 -2.67
N VAL A 165 4.19 11.04 -3.40
CA VAL A 165 3.44 9.83 -3.04
C VAL A 165 4.35 8.62 -3.17
N GLU A 166 4.10 7.59 -2.35
CA GLU A 166 4.96 6.41 -2.25
C GLU A 166 4.15 5.11 -2.30
N SER A 167 3.91 4.45 -1.16
CA SER A 167 2.88 3.40 -1.10
C SER A 167 1.54 4.04 -0.79
N GLY A 168 0.45 3.54 -1.38
CA GLY A 168 -0.87 4.16 -1.27
C GLY A 168 -1.77 3.79 -2.44
N LEU A 169 -2.85 4.54 -2.59
CA LEU A 169 -3.87 4.42 -3.64
C LEU A 169 -3.28 4.60 -5.04
N MET A 170 -2.39 5.58 -5.27
CA MET A 170 -1.80 5.77 -6.59
C MET A 170 -0.98 4.57 -7.02
N LYS A 171 -0.19 3.99 -6.11
CA LYS A 171 0.58 2.77 -6.38
C LYS A 171 -0.32 1.55 -6.61
N MET A 172 -1.44 1.46 -5.88
CA MET A 172 -2.45 0.40 -6.11
C MET A 172 -3.03 0.48 -7.53
N LEU A 173 -3.33 1.69 -8.02
CA LEU A 173 -3.81 1.91 -9.37
C LEU A 173 -2.73 1.63 -10.42
N ALA A 174 -1.54 2.22 -10.27
CA ALA A 174 -0.50 2.23 -11.28
C ALA A 174 0.26 0.90 -11.42
N ILE A 175 0.67 0.31 -10.29
CA ILE A 175 1.46 -0.94 -10.28
C ILE A 175 0.58 -2.12 -9.89
N GLY A 176 -0.26 -1.95 -8.88
CA GLY A 176 -1.12 -3.01 -8.35
C GLY A 176 -2.02 -3.60 -9.44
N LEU A 177 -2.89 -2.75 -10.01
CA LEU A 177 -3.78 -3.11 -11.11
C LEU A 177 -3.07 -3.21 -12.46
N GLY A 178 -1.85 -2.70 -12.59
CA GLY A 178 -1.00 -2.94 -13.75
C GLY A 178 -0.55 -4.40 -13.91
N LYS A 179 -0.70 -5.23 -12.87
CA LYS A 179 -0.23 -6.64 -12.82
C LYS A 179 1.25 -6.76 -13.16
N GLN A 180 1.67 -7.94 -13.62
CA GLN A 180 3.04 -8.16 -14.03
C GLN A 180 3.48 -7.22 -15.16
N LYS A 181 2.66 -7.03 -16.21
CA LYS A 181 3.02 -6.18 -17.36
C LYS A 181 3.26 -4.72 -16.97
N GLY A 182 2.40 -4.17 -16.11
CA GLY A 182 2.57 -2.84 -15.54
C GLY A 182 3.83 -2.76 -14.69
N ALA A 183 3.99 -3.67 -13.72
CA ALA A 183 5.19 -3.71 -12.88
C ALA A 183 6.49 -3.80 -13.69
N GLU A 184 6.53 -4.60 -14.76
CA GLU A 184 7.67 -4.68 -15.68
C GLU A 184 7.90 -3.39 -16.47
N ALA A 185 6.85 -2.67 -16.87
CA ALA A 185 6.98 -1.39 -17.56
C ALA A 185 7.63 -0.34 -16.65
N PHE A 186 7.27 -0.32 -15.37
CA PHE A 186 7.90 0.53 -14.35
C PHE A 186 9.36 0.12 -14.10
N HIS A 187 9.61 -1.16 -13.78
CA HIS A 187 10.97 -1.63 -13.46
C HIS A 187 11.98 -1.44 -14.61
N ARG A 188 11.51 -1.39 -15.87
CA ARG A 188 12.35 -1.09 -17.04
C ARG A 188 12.90 0.34 -17.07
N GLN A 189 12.21 1.30 -16.45
CA GLN A 189 12.68 2.68 -16.31
C GLN A 189 13.70 2.79 -15.16
N GLY A 190 13.45 2.03 -14.08
CA GLY A 190 14.30 1.97 -12.90
C GLY A 190 13.69 2.71 -11.71
N PHE A 191 14.12 2.39 -10.49
CA PHE A 191 13.51 2.92 -9.26
C PHE A 191 13.63 4.44 -9.11
N ALA A 192 14.67 5.04 -9.70
CA ALA A 192 14.85 6.49 -9.73
C ALA A 192 13.64 7.20 -10.35
N ASP A 193 12.91 6.54 -11.26
CA ASP A 193 11.80 7.11 -11.99
C ASP A 193 10.42 6.85 -11.33
N PHE A 194 10.36 6.04 -10.27
CA PHE A 194 9.07 5.65 -9.68
C PHE A 194 8.31 6.85 -9.09
N HIS A 195 9.03 7.80 -8.50
CA HIS A 195 8.46 8.95 -7.83
C HIS A 195 7.68 9.89 -8.76
N HIS A 196 7.98 9.90 -10.07
CA HIS A 196 7.25 10.69 -11.07
C HIS A 196 6.30 9.82 -11.91
N LEU A 197 6.69 8.58 -12.24
CA LEU A 197 5.86 7.69 -13.05
C LEU A 197 4.61 7.19 -12.32
N ILE A 198 4.69 6.88 -11.02
CA ILE A 198 3.53 6.39 -10.26
C ILE A 198 2.41 7.44 -10.27
N PRO A 199 2.67 8.72 -9.96
CA PRO A 199 1.70 9.80 -10.12
C PRO A 199 1.16 9.94 -11.55
N ALA A 200 2.04 9.94 -12.56
CA ALA A 200 1.65 10.14 -13.96
C ALA A 200 0.68 9.05 -14.44
N VAL A 201 1.01 7.78 -14.17
CA VAL A 201 0.16 6.63 -14.50
C VAL A 201 -1.12 6.65 -13.67
N GLY A 202 -1.03 6.94 -12.37
CA GLY A 202 -2.19 7.03 -11.48
C GLY A 202 -3.20 8.08 -11.95
N ALA A 203 -2.73 9.29 -12.28
CA ALA A 203 -3.57 10.37 -12.81
C ALA A 203 -4.19 9.99 -14.16
N PHE A 204 -3.42 9.34 -15.05
CA PHE A 204 -3.93 8.87 -16.34
C PHE A 204 -5.07 7.85 -16.19
N ILE A 205 -4.95 6.94 -15.21
CA ILE A 205 -5.99 5.96 -14.87
C ILE A 205 -7.21 6.65 -14.28
N LEU A 206 -7.04 7.57 -13.32
CA LEU A 206 -8.14 8.31 -12.70
C LEU A 206 -8.97 9.11 -13.72
N ALA A 207 -8.36 9.56 -14.82
CA ALA A 207 -9.05 10.24 -15.91
C ALA A 207 -9.86 9.30 -16.85
N ARG A 208 -9.72 7.97 -16.74
CA ARG A 208 -10.28 6.98 -17.69
C ARG A 208 -11.05 5.84 -17.04
N VAL A 209 -10.79 5.57 -15.77
CA VAL A 209 -11.45 4.52 -15.00
C VAL A 209 -12.31 5.18 -13.94
N ASN A 210 -13.53 4.68 -13.75
CA ASN A 210 -14.44 5.19 -12.73
C ASN A 210 -13.94 4.81 -11.32
N VAL A 211 -13.17 5.71 -10.71
CA VAL A 211 -12.67 5.60 -9.34
C VAL A 211 -13.29 6.76 -8.54
N PRO A 212 -14.49 6.58 -7.96
CA PRO A 212 -15.18 7.66 -7.26
C PRO A 212 -14.46 8.04 -5.96
N PHE A 213 -13.86 7.06 -5.29
CA PHE A 213 -13.03 7.25 -4.10
C PHE A 213 -12.14 6.02 -3.87
N GLY A 214 -11.10 6.17 -3.06
CA GLY A 214 -10.29 5.06 -2.53
C GLY A 214 -10.30 5.02 -1.00
N LEU A 215 -9.99 3.87 -0.41
CA LEU A 215 -9.82 3.70 1.03
C LEU A 215 -8.33 3.73 1.39
N ALA A 216 -7.87 4.87 1.90
CA ALA A 216 -6.52 5.04 2.41
C ALA A 216 -6.44 4.55 3.86
N LEU A 217 -5.42 3.73 4.14
CA LEU A 217 -5.20 3.12 5.45
C LEU A 217 -3.82 3.54 5.98
N ILE A 218 -3.73 3.92 7.26
CA ILE A 218 -2.47 4.29 7.92
C ILE A 218 -2.35 3.51 9.23
N GLU A 219 -1.13 3.05 9.54
CA GLU A 219 -0.80 2.44 10.82
C GLU A 219 -0.14 3.45 11.76
N ASN A 220 -0.27 3.21 13.06
CA ASN A 220 0.46 3.92 14.09
C ASN A 220 1.88 3.37 14.29
N GLY A 221 2.61 3.92 15.27
CA GLY A 221 3.99 3.51 15.54
C GLY A 221 4.12 2.07 16.05
N HIS A 222 3.02 1.47 16.51
CA HIS A 222 2.94 0.07 16.92
C HIS A 222 2.53 -0.87 15.78
N GLY A 223 2.29 -0.36 14.56
CA GLY A 223 1.81 -1.15 13.43
C GLY A 223 0.32 -1.48 13.51
N GLU A 224 -0.45 -0.81 14.38
CA GLU A 224 -1.90 -1.00 14.48
C GLU A 224 -2.62 -0.04 13.53
N LEU A 225 -3.77 -0.45 12.98
CA LEU A 225 -4.56 0.39 12.08
C LEU A 225 -5.04 1.65 12.82
N ALA A 226 -4.64 2.82 12.34
CA ALA A 226 -4.90 4.10 12.98
C ALA A 226 -5.91 4.96 12.25
N ILE A 227 -5.92 4.90 10.93
CA ILE A 227 -6.80 5.72 10.08
C ILE A 227 -7.38 4.83 8.97
N VAL A 228 -8.67 5.00 8.74
CA VAL A 228 -9.39 4.54 7.54
C VAL A 228 -10.07 5.77 6.96
N GLU A 229 -9.67 6.18 5.76
CA GLU A 229 -10.19 7.39 5.13
C GLU A 229 -10.65 7.11 3.70
N ALA A 230 -11.88 7.52 3.37
CA ALA A 230 -12.33 7.59 1.99
C ALA A 230 -11.82 8.88 1.34
N VAL A 231 -10.97 8.74 0.33
CA VAL A 231 -10.38 9.85 -0.41
C VAL A 231 -11.10 9.95 -1.76
N PRO A 232 -11.79 11.08 -2.07
CA PRO A 232 -12.41 11.29 -3.37
C PRO A 232 -11.41 11.07 -4.51
N GLY A 233 -11.84 10.41 -5.59
CA GLY A 233 -10.96 10.10 -6.73
C GLY A 233 -10.27 11.33 -7.32
N THR A 234 -10.99 12.45 -7.36
CA THR A 234 -10.51 13.77 -7.82
C THR A 234 -9.48 14.42 -6.89
N ARG A 235 -9.31 13.89 -5.68
CA ARG A 235 -8.44 14.42 -4.61
C ARG A 235 -7.36 13.44 -4.19
N ILE A 236 -7.26 12.26 -4.83
CA ILE A 236 -6.29 11.24 -4.46
C ILE A 236 -4.87 11.80 -4.51
N TRP A 237 -4.53 12.63 -5.52
CA TRP A 237 -3.21 13.21 -5.64
C TRP A 237 -2.82 14.07 -4.42
N GLU A 238 -3.63 15.07 -4.10
CA GLU A 238 -3.31 16.02 -3.03
C GLU A 238 -3.44 15.35 -1.66
N ARG A 239 -4.50 14.56 -1.47
CA ARG A 239 -4.79 13.99 -0.16
C ARG A 239 -3.85 12.85 0.21
N GLU A 240 -3.37 12.07 -0.76
CA GLU A 240 -2.38 11.02 -0.49
C GLU A 240 -1.03 11.60 -0.03
N GLN A 241 -0.63 12.77 -0.53
CA GLN A 241 0.58 13.47 -0.06
C GLN A 241 0.44 13.89 1.42
N GLU A 242 -0.71 14.45 1.79
CA GLU A 242 -1.02 14.84 3.17
C GLU A 242 -1.04 13.62 4.11
N LEU A 243 -1.64 12.52 3.64
CA LEU A 243 -1.72 11.26 4.37
C LEU A 243 -0.35 10.60 4.51
N LEU A 244 0.51 10.67 3.50
CA LEU A 244 1.89 10.18 3.57
C LEU A 244 2.70 10.98 4.59
N ALA A 245 2.57 12.31 4.59
CA ALA A 245 3.19 13.16 5.60
C ALA A 245 2.70 12.79 7.01
N ARG A 246 1.40 12.53 7.18
CA ARG A 246 0.85 12.06 8.46
C ARG A 246 1.43 10.70 8.85
N ALA A 247 1.48 9.73 7.93
CA ALA A 247 2.05 8.41 8.18
C ALA A 247 3.51 8.51 8.66
N ARG A 248 4.32 9.39 8.04
CA ARG A 248 5.71 9.65 8.48
C ARG A 248 5.79 10.10 9.94
N THR A 249 4.88 10.98 10.38
CA THR A 249 4.88 11.46 11.79
C THR A 249 4.51 10.39 12.80
N MET A 250 3.83 9.31 12.38
CA MET A 250 3.41 8.22 13.26
C MET A 250 4.44 7.09 13.34
N MET A 251 5.41 7.05 12.43
CA MET A 251 6.43 6.01 12.38
C MET A 251 7.47 6.14 13.51
N PRO A 252 7.98 5.00 14.03
CA PRO A 252 9.15 5.01 14.89
C PRO A 252 10.37 5.54 14.13
N HIS A 253 11.29 6.17 14.85
CA HIS A 253 12.54 6.69 14.30
C HIS A 253 13.67 6.57 15.33
N LEU A 254 14.90 6.33 14.85
CA LEU A 254 16.06 6.37 15.73
C LEU A 254 16.34 7.79 16.23
N PRO A 255 16.80 7.95 17.49
CA PRO A 255 17.21 9.24 18.03
C PRO A 255 18.52 9.71 17.39
N GLY A 256 18.53 10.95 16.89
CA GLY A 256 19.72 11.57 16.30
C GLY A 256 20.01 11.11 14.86
N GLU A 257 20.83 11.92 14.17
CA GLU A 257 21.17 11.68 12.76
C GLU A 257 22.54 10.98 12.61
N ALA A 258 23.50 11.34 13.47
CA ALA A 258 24.85 10.78 13.46
C ALA A 258 24.96 9.56 14.39
N ILE A 259 25.15 8.38 13.79
CA ILE A 259 25.40 7.10 14.48
C ILE A 259 26.61 6.47 13.80
N ASP A 260 27.71 6.28 14.54
CA ASP A 260 28.95 5.66 14.02
C ASP A 260 28.78 4.15 13.81
N LEU A 261 28.05 3.48 14.71
CA LEU A 261 27.75 2.06 14.66
C LEU A 261 26.29 1.79 15.05
N LEU A 262 25.52 1.21 14.12
CA LEU A 262 24.16 0.73 14.39
C LEU A 262 24.16 -0.81 14.36
N LEU A 263 23.88 -1.42 15.51
CA LEU A 263 23.67 -2.85 15.63
C LEU A 263 22.17 -3.14 15.58
N ILE A 264 21.74 -3.97 14.62
CA ILE A 264 20.34 -4.35 14.43
C ILE A 264 20.20 -5.84 14.74
N ASP A 265 19.38 -6.17 15.73
CA ASP A 265 19.19 -7.56 16.17
C ASP A 265 18.56 -8.46 15.10
N ARG A 266 17.63 -7.91 14.30
CA ARG A 266 16.85 -8.67 13.31
C ARG A 266 16.64 -7.89 12.02
N ILE A 267 16.89 -8.55 10.89
CA ILE A 267 16.60 -8.06 9.54
C ILE A 267 15.94 -9.18 8.71
N GLY A 268 15.06 -8.84 7.78
CA GLY A 268 14.40 -9.82 6.91
C GLY A 268 13.35 -9.21 6.00
N LYS A 269 13.08 -9.84 4.84
CA LYS A 269 12.07 -9.37 3.86
C LYS A 269 10.63 -9.39 4.39
N ASP A 270 10.41 -10.20 5.43
CA ASP A 270 9.23 -10.31 6.25
C ASP A 270 9.08 -9.16 7.25
N ILE A 271 10.19 -8.49 7.62
CA ILE A 271 10.21 -7.30 8.49
C ILE A 271 10.02 -6.03 7.63
N SER A 272 10.87 -5.84 6.63
CA SER A 272 10.84 -4.71 5.69
C SER A 272 11.22 -5.21 4.30
N GLY A 273 10.71 -4.59 3.23
CA GLY A 273 11.05 -4.99 1.85
C GLY A 273 12.57 -5.10 1.62
N SER A 274 13.30 -4.19 2.25
CA SER A 274 14.75 -4.00 2.24
C SER A 274 15.48 -4.84 3.31
N GLY A 275 14.78 -5.56 4.18
CA GLY A 275 15.39 -6.28 5.31
C GLY A 275 15.30 -5.51 6.63
N ALA A 276 15.98 -4.36 6.71
CA ALA A 276 15.72 -3.33 7.71
C ALA A 276 14.80 -2.26 7.12
N ASP A 277 14.06 -1.51 7.94
CA ASP A 277 13.25 -0.39 7.43
C ASP A 277 14.10 0.89 7.36
N PRO A 278 14.50 1.35 6.15
CA PRO A 278 15.34 2.53 5.98
C PRO A 278 14.70 3.80 6.55
N ASN A 279 13.37 3.84 6.63
CA ASN A 279 12.64 4.97 7.21
C ASN A 279 12.73 5.02 8.74
N VAL A 280 13.00 3.89 9.40
CA VAL A 280 13.14 3.82 10.87
C VAL A 280 14.59 4.02 11.27
N ILE A 281 15.52 3.42 10.53
CA ILE A 281 16.96 3.51 10.81
C ILE A 281 17.63 4.78 10.25
N ASN A 282 16.86 5.59 9.51
CA ASN A 282 17.29 6.83 8.85
C ASN A 282 18.50 6.66 7.92
N ARG A 283 18.61 5.51 7.24
CA ARG A 283 19.74 5.14 6.37
C ARG A 283 19.27 4.21 5.25
N ASP A 284 19.77 4.41 4.04
CA ASP A 284 19.53 3.48 2.94
C ASP A 284 20.42 2.22 3.09
N LEU A 285 19.98 1.11 2.50
CA LEU A 285 20.73 -0.14 2.48
C LEU A 285 22.07 -0.03 1.75
N THR A 286 22.23 0.97 0.89
CA THR A 286 23.48 1.22 0.15
C THR A 286 24.58 1.82 1.02
N GLY A 287 24.27 2.20 2.28
CA GLY A 287 25.27 2.56 3.29
C GLY A 287 25.94 3.93 3.08
N LEU A 288 25.27 4.88 2.43
CA LEU A 288 25.72 6.27 2.27
C LEU A 288 24.79 7.26 2.96
#